data_AF-A0A2T5MBY9-F1
#
_entry.id   AF-A0A2T5MBY9-F1
#
_cell.length_a   1.000
_cell.length_b   1.000
_cell.length_c   1.000
_cell.angle_alpha   90.00
_cell.angle_beta   90.00
_cell.angle_gamma   90.00
#
_symmetry.space_group_name_H-M   'P 1'
#
loop_
_entity.id
_entity.type
_entity.pdbx_description
1 polymer ?
#
loop_
_entity_poly.entity_id
_entity_poly.type
_entity_poly.pdbx_seq_one_letter_code
_entity_poly.pdbx_strand_id
1 'polypeptide(L)'
;MNYLIGVGGVALFQALVSYGTMLAGTGNGSFVGLGAMLFAIMGIPTTAFLNFIFMYENRKHPERPYRLRMFLVSAVLPLIQLVLFVLVKLYRI
;
A
#
# COMPACT_ATOMS: atom_id res chain seq x y z
N MET A 1 -21.87 2.23 3.15
CA MET A 1 -20.91 1.26 3.76
C MET A 1 -19.71 0.92 2.87
N ASN A 2 -19.67 1.27 1.58
CA ASN A 2 -18.54 0.91 0.70
C ASN A 2 -17.20 1.61 1.04
N TYR A 3 -17.21 2.75 1.74
CA TYR A 3 -15.99 3.50 2.09
C TYR A 3 -15.09 2.74 3.08
N LEU A 4 -15.68 2.04 4.04
CA LEU A 4 -14.94 1.22 5.01
C LEU A 4 -14.20 0.07 4.33
N ILE A 5 -14.84 -0.57 3.35
CA ILE A 5 -14.26 -1.71 2.63
C ILE A 5 -13.24 -1.23 1.59
N GLY A 6 -13.52 -0.16 0.87
CA GLY A 6 -12.63 0.37 -0.17
C GLY A 6 -11.40 1.10 0.36
N VAL A 7 -11.58 2.02 1.31
CA VAL A 7 -10.47 2.80 1.89
C VAL A 7 -9.83 2.04 3.05
N GLY A 8 -10.65 1.55 3.99
CA GLY A 8 -10.18 0.83 5.16
C GLY A 8 -9.58 -0.54 4.81
N GLY A 9 -10.22 -1.31 3.93
CA GLY A 9 -9.70 -2.62 3.51
C GLY A 9 -8.35 -2.52 2.78
N VAL A 10 -8.18 -1.52 1.92
CA VAL A 10 -6.89 -1.24 1.27
C VAL A 10 -5.82 -0.85 2.29
N ALA A 11 -6.13 0.08 3.19
CA ALA A 11 -5.17 0.54 4.18
C ALA A 11 -4.72 -0.61 5.09
N LEU A 12 -5.64 -1.49 5.46
CA LEU A 12 -5.38 -2.66 6.29
C LEU A 12 -4.51 -3.69 5.55
N PHE A 13 -4.77 -3.93 4.26
CA PHE A 13 -3.91 -4.76 3.42
C PHE A 13 -2.47 -4.21 3.33
N GLN A 14 -2.32 -2.91 3.08
CA GLN A 14 -1.00 -2.28 3.01
C GLN A 14 -0.26 -2.31 4.35
N ALA A 15 -0.97 -2.12 5.47
CA ALA A 15 -0.39 -2.25 6.80
C ALA A 15 0.12 -3.68 7.05
N LEU A 16 -0.66 -4.70 6.67
CA LEU A 16 -0.25 -6.11 6.80
C LEU A 16 0.99 -6.44 5.95
N VAL A 17 1.02 -5.99 4.69
CA VAL A 17 2.20 -6.20 3.83
C VAL A 17 3.42 -5.52 4.44
N SER A 18 3.30 -4.24 4.80
CA SER A 18 4.38 -3.46 5.41
C SER A 18 4.92 -4.11 6.70
N TYR A 19 4.02 -4.59 7.56
CA TYR A 19 4.36 -5.28 8.80
C TYR A 19 5.09 -6.60 8.52
N GLY A 20 4.63 -7.37 7.52
CA GLY A 20 5.31 -8.58 7.05
C GLY A 20 6.73 -8.29 6.57
N THR A 21 6.94 -7.22 5.81
CA THR A 21 8.27 -6.81 5.35
C THR A 21 9.18 -6.39 6.50
N MET A 22 8.64 -5.71 7.52
CA MET A 22 9.40 -5.33 8.73
C MET A 22 9.84 -6.56 9.53
N LEU A 23 8.93 -7.51 9.78
CA LEU A 23 9.24 -8.77 10.46
C LEU A 23 10.25 -9.62 9.69
N ALA A 24 10.16 -9.62 8.37
CA ALA A 24 11.13 -10.33 7.53
C ALA A 24 12.50 -9.61 7.49
N GLY A 25 12.56 -8.32 7.82
CA GLY A 25 13.78 -7.51 7.89
C GLY A 25 14.42 -7.39 9.29
N THR A 26 13.73 -7.81 10.35
CA THR A 26 14.27 -7.77 11.73
C THR A 26 15.41 -8.78 11.88
N GLY A 27 16.64 -8.28 11.96
CA GLY A 27 17.85 -9.08 12.19
C GLY A 27 19.15 -8.47 11.64
N ASN A 28 19.07 -7.63 10.58
CA ASN A 28 20.26 -7.20 9.83
C ASN A 28 20.58 -5.69 9.87
N GLY A 29 19.91 -4.88 10.71
CA GLY A 29 20.03 -3.40 10.57
C GLY A 29 19.52 -2.92 9.20
N SER A 30 18.56 -3.65 8.63
CA SER A 30 18.20 -3.59 7.23
C SER A 30 17.52 -2.26 6.88
N PHE A 31 18.14 -1.50 5.97
CA PHE A 31 17.63 -0.29 5.30
C PHE A 31 16.21 -0.47 4.73
N VAL A 32 15.77 -1.72 4.62
CA VAL A 32 14.56 -2.19 3.97
C VAL A 32 13.39 -2.26 4.93
N GLY A 33 13.64 -2.65 6.18
CA GLY A 33 12.64 -2.53 7.24
C GLY A 33 12.32 -1.05 7.49
N LEU A 34 13.36 -0.20 7.53
CA LEU A 34 13.21 1.25 7.61
C LEU A 34 12.55 1.84 6.37
N GLY A 35 12.97 1.44 5.16
CA GLY A 35 12.34 1.85 3.91
C GLY A 35 10.86 1.47 3.85
N ALA A 36 10.54 0.21 4.16
CA ALA A 36 9.15 -0.27 4.22
C ALA A 36 8.32 0.53 5.23
N MET A 37 8.90 0.91 6.38
CA MET A 37 8.26 1.75 7.37
C MET A 37 8.00 3.17 6.87
N LEU A 38 8.99 3.82 6.27
CA LEU A 38 8.83 5.16 5.71
C LEU A 38 7.79 5.18 4.56
N PHE A 39 7.83 4.17 3.69
CA PHE A 39 6.84 4.01 2.63
C PHE A 39 5.44 3.72 3.17
N ALA A 40 5.32 2.97 4.26
CA ALA A 40 4.04 2.71 4.90
C ALA A 40 3.46 3.98 5.55
N ILE A 41 4.27 4.73 6.31
CA ILE A 41 3.85 5.95 7.02
C ILE A 41 3.30 6.99 6.06
N MET A 42 3.96 7.19 4.91
CA MET A 42 3.53 8.19 3.94
C MET A 42 2.51 7.62 2.95
N GLY A 43 2.75 6.41 2.44
CA GLY A 43 1.96 5.90 1.33
C GLY A 43 0.60 5.34 1.75
N ILE A 44 0.43 4.81 2.96
CA ILE A 44 -0.89 4.36 3.46
C ILE A 44 -1.87 5.53 3.53
N PRO A 45 -1.57 6.66 4.19
CA PRO A 45 -2.49 7.81 4.20
C PRO A 45 -2.66 8.42 2.80
N THR A 46 -1.61 8.50 1.97
CA THR A 46 -1.73 9.02 0.60
C THR A 46 -2.68 8.17 -0.25
N THR A 47 -2.55 6.85 -0.23
CA THR A 47 -3.44 5.95 -0.99
C THR A 47 -4.85 5.92 -0.42
N ALA A 48 -5.02 5.99 0.90
CA ALA A 48 -6.33 6.15 1.53
C ALA A 48 -7.01 7.46 1.10
N PHE A 49 -6.25 8.56 1.03
CA PHE A 49 -6.74 9.87 0.58
C PHE A 49 -7.11 9.88 -0.90
N LEU A 50 -6.26 9.33 -1.78
CA LEU A 50 -6.56 9.18 -3.21
C LEU A 50 -7.79 8.31 -3.43
N ASN A 51 -7.90 7.19 -2.70
CA ASN A 51 -9.08 6.35 -2.74
C ASN A 51 -10.32 7.13 -2.29
N PHE A 52 -10.23 7.90 -1.21
CA PHE A 52 -11.35 8.74 -0.77
C PHE A 52 -11.79 9.75 -1.86
N ILE A 53 -10.84 10.44 -2.51
CA ILE A 53 -11.13 11.36 -3.62
C ILE A 53 -11.80 10.62 -4.79
N PHE A 54 -11.25 9.49 -5.23
CA PHE A 54 -11.82 8.72 -6.33
C PHE A 54 -13.25 8.25 -6.03
N MET A 55 -13.54 7.92 -4.77
CA MET A 55 -14.85 7.50 -4.32
C MET A 55 -15.83 8.67 -4.23
N TYR A 56 -15.34 9.85 -3.86
CA TYR A 56 -16.11 11.09 -3.81
C TYR A 56 -16.49 11.58 -5.22
N GLU A 57 -15.54 11.55 -6.17
CA GLU A 57 -15.78 11.93 -7.57
C GLU A 57 -16.70 10.94 -8.30
N ASN A 58 -16.51 9.62 -8.14
CA ASN A 58 -17.38 8.63 -8.77
C ASN A 58 -18.82 8.65 -8.25
N ARG A 59 -19.05 9.24 -7.08
CA ARG A 59 -20.41 9.47 -6.58
C ARG A 59 -21.21 10.42 -7.46
N LYS A 60 -20.53 11.32 -8.20
CA LYS A 60 -21.15 12.28 -9.12
C LYS A 60 -21.32 11.72 -10.54
N HIS A 61 -20.44 10.81 -10.98
CA HIS A 61 -20.48 10.19 -12.32
C HIS A 61 -20.18 8.69 -12.24
N PRO A 62 -21.19 7.79 -12.19
CA PRO A 62 -21.01 6.36 -11.97
C PRO A 62 -20.53 5.56 -13.20
N GLU A 63 -19.95 6.22 -14.20
CA GLU A 63 -19.80 5.69 -15.56
C GLU A 63 -18.58 4.80 -15.77
N ARG A 64 -17.69 4.67 -14.78
CA ARG A 64 -16.44 3.90 -14.93
C ARG A 64 -16.25 2.84 -13.83
N PRO A 65 -15.61 1.69 -14.15
CA PRO A 65 -15.27 0.66 -13.17
C PRO A 65 -14.18 1.18 -12.23
N TYR A 66 -14.58 1.96 -11.24
CA TYR A 66 -13.68 2.69 -10.37
C TYR A 66 -12.97 1.78 -9.33
N ARG A 67 -13.55 0.61 -9.06
CA ARG A 67 -12.96 -0.42 -8.18
C ARG A 67 -11.59 -0.88 -8.68
N LEU A 68 -11.42 -1.02 -9.99
CA LEU A 68 -10.14 -1.46 -10.58
C LEU A 68 -9.07 -0.38 -10.44
N ARG A 69 -9.40 0.90 -10.64
CA ARG A 69 -8.46 2.02 -10.45
C ARG A 69 -8.03 2.15 -8.99
N MET A 70 -8.96 2.06 -8.05
CA MET A 70 -8.62 2.02 -6.62
C MET A 70 -7.64 0.90 -6.32
N PHE A 71 -7.93 -0.31 -6.79
CA PHE A 71 -7.06 -1.46 -6.58
C PHE A 71 -5.66 -1.23 -7.17
N LEU A 72 -5.57 -0.72 -8.40
CA LEU A 72 -4.29 -0.45 -9.06
C LEU A 72 -3.45 0.61 -8.32
N VAL A 73 -4.06 1.72 -7.91
CA VAL A 73 -3.36 2.77 -7.14
C VAL A 73 -2.89 2.24 -5.78
N SER A 74 -3.71 1.41 -5.17
CA SER A 74 -3.43 0.79 -3.87
C SER A 74 -2.36 -0.30 -3.94
N ALA A 75 -2.22 -0.95 -5.10
CA ALA A 75 -1.25 -2.02 -5.36
C ALA A 75 0.17 -1.51 -5.61
N VAL A 76 0.34 -0.23 -5.98
CA VAL A 76 1.67 0.38 -6.23
C VAL A 76 2.57 0.24 -5.01
N LEU A 77 2.05 0.57 -3.83
CA LEU A 77 2.80 0.58 -2.58
C LEU A 77 3.27 -0.83 -2.14
N PRO A 78 2.39 -1.86 -2.08
CA PRO A 78 2.83 -3.22 -1.79
C PRO A 78 3.73 -3.79 -2.90
N LEU A 79 3.55 -3.42 -4.18
CA LEU A 79 4.47 -3.81 -5.25
C LEU A 79 5.89 -3.27 -5.01
N ILE A 80 6.03 -2.00 -4.67
CA ILE A 80 7.32 -1.38 -4.35
C ILE A 80 7.98 -2.08 -3.14
N GLN A 81 7.20 -2.37 -2.10
CA GLN A 81 7.70 -3.09 -0.92
C GLN A 81 8.14 -4.52 -1.27
N LEU A 82 7.41 -5.21 -2.15
CA LEU A 82 7.75 -6.57 -2.59
C LEU A 82 9.02 -6.56 -3.44
N VAL A 83 9.18 -5.58 -4.34
CA VAL A 83 10.41 -5.39 -5.13
C VAL A 83 11.61 -5.12 -4.22
N LEU A 84 11.47 -4.23 -3.23
CA LEU A 84 12.51 -3.96 -2.24
C LEU A 84 12.88 -5.23 -1.46
N PHE A 85 11.88 -5.99 -1.02
CA PHE A 85 12.12 -7.23 -0.30
C PHE A 85 12.88 -8.28 -1.15
N VAL A 86 12.48 -8.46 -2.41
CA VAL A 86 13.12 -9.39 -3.34
C VAL A 86 14.56 -8.97 -3.65
N LEU A 87 14.80 -7.68 -3.90
CA LEU A 87 16.13 -7.13 -4.12
C LEU A 87 17.06 -7.46 -2.95
N VAL A 88 16.57 -7.32 -1.73
CA VAL A 88 17.42 -7.51 -0.54
C VAL A 88 17.72 -8.97 -0.30
N LYS A 89 16.73 -9.84 -0.53
CA LYS A 89 16.93 -11.28 -0.47
C LYS A 89 17.94 -11.76 -1.53
N LEU A 90 17.91 -11.17 -2.73
CA LEU A 90 18.84 -11.49 -3.82
C LEU A 90 20.25 -10.95 -3.58
N TYR A 91 20.36 -9.70 -3.15
CA TYR A 91 21.65 -9.01 -3.05
C TYR A 91 22.32 -9.14 -1.68
N ARG A 92 21.65 -9.71 -0.65
CA ARG A 92 22.18 -9.95 0.70
C ARG A 92 22.84 -8.69 1.34
N ILE A 93 22.32 -7.51 0.98
CA ILE A 93 22.71 -6.20 1.55
C ILE A 93 22.02 -6.01 2.90
#